data_AF-A0A6N6M576-F1
#
_entry.id   AF-A0A6N6M576-F1
#
_cell.length_a   1.000
_cell.length_b   1.000
_cell.length_c   1.000
_cell.angle_alpha   90.00
_cell.angle_beta   90.00
_cell.angle_gamma   90.00
#
_symmetry.space_group_name_H-M   'P 1'
#
loop_
_entity.id
_entity.type
_entity.pdbx_description
1 polymer ?
#
loop_
_entity_poly.entity_id
_entity_poly.type
_entity_poly.pdbx_seq_one_letter_code
_entity_poly.pdbx_strand_id
1 'polypeptide(L)'
;MEKEEYYNIGQELNLPKRCPILQYCCRRAWTIYFFSRYIEIDRHNNYALMLKNEGEVPEDFEIKSIEIQGEAPGGRLGNDYGWFHDVCPEVNLFDGMNAIGYFKGKACSEGVYDKENNPQAIIHETRHYSECLEYISSDVNNNQKQENQKDIFEFKPNIHGIGINFNELWRRFKNKK
;
A
#
# COMPACT_ATOMS: atom_id res chain seq x y z
N MET A 1 4.84 -16.63 2.62
CA MET A 1 6.09 -16.05 2.12
C MET A 1 6.88 -15.53 3.30
N GLU A 2 8.09 -16.02 3.50
CA GLU A 2 8.98 -15.57 4.57
C GLU A 2 9.66 -14.25 4.19
N LYS A 3 10.25 -13.55 5.16
CA LYS A 3 10.90 -12.25 4.95
C LYS A 3 12.02 -12.26 3.90
N GLU A 4 12.81 -13.33 3.86
CA GLU A 4 13.91 -13.46 2.89
C GLU A 4 13.38 -13.60 1.46
N GLU A 5 12.38 -14.47 1.27
CA GLU A 5 11.69 -14.66 0.01
C GLU A 5 11.05 -13.36 -0.49
N TYR A 6 10.42 -12.61 0.42
CA TYR A 6 9.85 -11.29 0.14
C TYR A 6 10.90 -10.31 -0.41
N TYR A 7 12.07 -10.26 0.21
CA TYR A 7 13.15 -9.39 -0.24
C TYR A 7 13.78 -9.84 -1.55
N ASN A 8 13.84 -11.15 -1.82
CA ASN A 8 14.35 -11.67 -3.08
C ASN A 8 13.47 -11.24 -4.25
N ILE A 9 12.14 -11.30 -4.11
CA ILE A 9 11.20 -10.78 -5.12
C ILE A 9 11.44 -9.29 -5.37
N GLY A 10 11.59 -8.50 -4.30
CA GLY A 10 11.91 -7.08 -4.42
C GLY A 10 13.22 -6.82 -5.17
N GLN A 11 14.28 -7.60 -4.89
CA GLN A 11 15.57 -7.47 -5.57
C GLN A 11 15.49 -7.84 -7.05
N GLU A 12 14.83 -8.95 -7.39
CA GLU A 12 14.64 -9.39 -8.78
C GLU A 12 13.91 -8.34 -9.61
N LEU A 13 12.96 -7.62 -9.00
CA LEU A 13 12.18 -6.57 -9.64
C LEU A 13 12.82 -5.17 -9.54
N ASN A 14 14.01 -5.04 -8.94
CA ASN A 14 14.66 -3.74 -8.64
C ASN A 14 13.77 -2.78 -7.84
N LEU A 15 13.01 -3.32 -6.90
CA LEU A 15 12.09 -2.61 -6.04
C LEU A 15 12.67 -2.39 -4.63
N PRO A 16 12.19 -1.37 -3.89
CA PRO A 16 12.60 -1.18 -2.50
C PRO A 16 12.21 -2.37 -1.61
N LYS A 17 12.83 -2.45 -0.42
CA LYS A 17 12.55 -3.55 0.54
C LYS A 17 11.13 -3.51 1.13
N ARG A 18 10.43 -2.40 0.97
CA ARG A 18 9.13 -2.09 1.58
C ARG A 18 8.30 -1.31 0.58
N CYS A 19 6.99 -1.47 0.67
CA CYS A 19 6.03 -0.72 -0.11
C CYS A 19 6.24 0.80 0.10
N PRO A 20 6.48 1.59 -0.96
CA PRO A 20 6.79 3.01 -0.82
C PRO A 20 5.58 3.86 -0.42
N ILE A 21 4.36 3.35 -0.61
CA ILE A 21 3.11 4.04 -0.28
C ILE A 21 2.53 3.67 1.08
N LEU A 22 3.28 2.92 1.90
CA LEU A 22 2.79 2.27 3.11
C LEU A 22 2.10 3.25 4.08
N GLN A 23 2.65 4.44 4.25
CA GLN A 23 2.13 5.46 5.18
C GLN A 23 0.76 6.01 4.78
N TYR A 24 0.40 5.95 3.50
CA TYR A 24 -0.83 6.51 2.95
C TYR A 24 -1.74 5.44 2.32
N CYS A 25 -1.40 4.16 2.46
CA CYS A 25 -2.19 3.07 1.86
C CYS A 25 -3.39 2.71 2.74
N CYS A 26 -4.61 2.91 2.22
CA CYS A 26 -5.84 2.55 2.94
C CYS A 26 -5.89 1.05 3.28
N ARG A 27 -5.42 0.16 2.39
CA ARG A 27 -5.41 -1.29 2.68
C ARG A 27 -4.57 -1.61 3.91
N ARG A 28 -3.39 -0.98 4.09
CA ARG A 28 -2.61 -1.14 5.33
C ARG A 28 -3.37 -0.61 6.53
N ALA A 29 -3.89 0.62 6.44
CA ALA A 29 -4.60 1.27 7.53
C ALA A 29 -5.78 0.41 8.01
N TRP A 30 -6.62 -0.07 7.08
CA TRP A 30 -7.71 -0.98 7.36
C TRP A 30 -7.25 -2.31 7.94
N THR A 31 -6.12 -2.85 7.47
CA THR A 31 -5.56 -4.09 8.03
C THR A 31 -5.16 -3.91 9.49
N ILE A 32 -4.47 -2.82 9.83
CA ILE A 32 -4.12 -2.50 11.22
C ILE A 32 -5.38 -2.32 12.05
N TYR A 33 -6.33 -1.51 11.55
CA TYR A 33 -7.60 -1.27 12.23
C TYR A 33 -8.36 -2.57 12.53
N PHE A 34 -8.37 -3.49 11.57
CA PHE A 34 -9.01 -4.79 11.68
C PHE A 34 -8.26 -5.72 12.65
N PHE A 35 -6.94 -5.85 12.52
CA PHE A 35 -6.13 -6.76 13.35
C PHE A 35 -6.02 -6.33 14.80
N SER A 36 -5.94 -5.02 15.06
CA SER A 36 -5.89 -4.45 16.41
C SER A 36 -7.28 -4.41 17.08
N ARG A 37 -8.31 -4.90 16.39
CA ARG A 37 -9.70 -5.00 16.87
C ARG A 37 -10.27 -3.64 17.33
N TYR A 38 -9.80 -2.54 16.74
CA TYR A 38 -10.27 -1.19 17.11
C TYR A 38 -11.77 -1.01 16.86
N ILE A 39 -12.35 -1.75 15.90
CA ILE A 39 -13.79 -1.81 15.66
C ILE A 39 -14.61 -2.24 16.88
N GLU A 40 -14.03 -2.98 17.82
CA GLU A 40 -14.72 -3.41 19.03
C GLU A 40 -14.69 -2.35 20.13
N ILE A 41 -13.67 -1.49 20.11
CA ILE A 41 -13.46 -0.42 21.09
C ILE A 41 -14.26 0.81 20.68
N ASP A 42 -14.30 1.11 19.38
CA ASP A 42 -14.96 2.31 18.87
C ASP A 42 -15.70 2.05 17.56
N ARG A 43 -16.99 1.73 17.68
CA ARG A 43 -17.88 1.45 16.54
C ARG A 43 -18.33 2.69 15.79
N HIS A 44 -18.13 3.88 16.37
CA HIS A 44 -18.72 5.12 15.86
C HIS A 44 -17.69 6.07 15.26
N ASN A 45 -16.40 5.90 15.57
CA ASN A 45 -15.36 6.74 15.01
C ASN A 45 -14.92 6.32 13.59
N ASN A 46 -14.52 7.34 12.84
CA ASN A 46 -13.80 7.21 11.58
C ASN A 46 -12.48 6.48 11.87
N TYR A 47 -12.25 5.32 11.22
CA TYR A 47 -11.03 4.52 11.40
C TYR A 47 -9.75 5.34 11.25
N ALA A 48 -9.74 6.34 10.36
CA ALA A 48 -8.59 7.23 10.16
C ALA A 48 -8.29 8.08 11.40
N LEU A 49 -9.31 8.55 12.12
CA LEU A 49 -9.14 9.31 13.36
C LEU A 49 -8.53 8.44 14.47
N MET A 50 -9.02 7.20 14.61
CA MET A 50 -8.49 6.24 15.58
C MET A 50 -7.01 5.96 15.31
N LEU A 51 -6.67 5.64 14.06
CA LEU A 51 -5.29 5.34 13.67
C LEU A 51 -4.35 6.55 13.81
N LYS A 52 -4.84 7.78 13.63
CA LYS A 52 -4.06 8.99 13.91
C LYS A 52 -3.76 9.14 15.39
N ASN A 53 -4.74 8.93 16.26
CA ASN A 53 -4.57 9.02 17.71
C ASN A 53 -3.56 8.00 18.25
N GLU A 54 -3.53 6.80 17.65
CA GLU A 54 -2.56 5.74 17.97
C GLU A 54 -1.20 5.94 17.27
N GLY A 55 -1.05 6.95 16.41
CA GLY A 55 0.20 7.24 15.69
C GLY A 55 0.54 6.25 14.56
N GLU A 56 -0.45 5.48 14.08
CA GLU A 56 -0.29 4.44 13.05
C GLU A 56 -0.29 4.99 11.61
N VAL A 57 -0.89 6.18 11.44
CA VAL A 57 -0.95 6.92 10.17
C VAL A 57 -0.63 8.41 10.38
N PRO A 58 -0.10 9.11 9.36
CA PRO A 58 0.18 10.55 9.43
C PRO A 58 -1.07 11.43 9.63
N GLU A 59 -0.88 12.66 10.12
CA GLU A 59 -1.96 13.64 10.31
C GLU A 59 -2.71 13.99 9.00
N ASP A 60 -1.98 14.02 7.88
CA ASP A 60 -2.51 14.32 6.55
C ASP A 60 -2.99 13.07 5.79
N PHE A 61 -3.16 11.94 6.49
CA PHE A 61 -3.59 10.68 5.90
C PHE A 61 -4.89 10.81 5.09
N GLU A 62 -5.94 11.39 5.65
CA GLU A 62 -7.25 11.52 4.98
C GLU A 62 -7.20 12.31 3.66
N ILE A 63 -6.20 13.17 3.48
CA ILE A 63 -6.06 14.01 2.27
C ILE A 63 -5.23 13.29 1.20
N LYS A 64 -4.21 12.54 1.63
CA LYS A 64 -3.22 11.91 0.74
C LYS A 64 -3.41 10.41 0.57
N SER A 65 -4.40 9.83 1.24
CA SER A 65 -4.63 8.40 1.26
C SER A 65 -4.88 7.86 -0.13
N ILE A 66 -4.25 6.73 -0.43
CA ILE A 66 -4.53 5.92 -1.60
C ILE A 66 -5.67 4.98 -1.22
N GLU A 67 -6.85 5.29 -1.76
CA GLU A 67 -8.08 4.52 -1.64
C GLU A 67 -7.88 3.05 -2.01
N ILE A 68 -8.62 2.18 -1.33
CA ILE A 68 -8.60 0.73 -1.59
C ILE A 68 -9.02 0.49 -3.05
N GLN A 69 -8.21 -0.29 -3.75
CA GLN A 69 -8.47 -0.77 -5.09
C GLN A 69 -8.81 -2.26 -4.98
N GLY A 70 -10.08 -2.61 -5.17
CA GLY A 70 -10.59 -3.98 -5.01
C GLY A 70 -11.36 -4.18 -3.70
N GLU A 71 -11.23 -5.37 -3.11
CA GLU A 71 -11.97 -5.73 -1.89
C GLU A 71 -11.26 -5.19 -0.64
N ALA A 72 -12.05 -4.81 0.37
CA ALA A 72 -11.54 -4.33 1.65
C ALA A 72 -11.10 -5.51 2.53
N PRO A 73 -10.08 -5.33 3.39
CA PRO A 73 -9.70 -6.35 4.37
C PRO A 73 -10.91 -6.82 5.19
N GLY A 74 -11.07 -8.13 5.33
CA GLY A 74 -12.22 -8.71 6.00
C GLY A 74 -11.90 -10.01 6.71
N GLY A 75 -12.87 -10.50 7.48
CA GLY A 75 -12.79 -11.79 8.16
C GLY A 75 -13.44 -11.80 9.54
N ARG A 76 -13.08 -12.81 10.33
CA ARG A 76 -13.46 -12.95 11.74
C ARG A 76 -12.23 -13.33 12.56
N LEU A 77 -11.91 -12.54 13.57
CA LEU A 77 -10.82 -12.81 14.50
C LEU A 77 -11.39 -13.24 15.85
N GLY A 78 -11.28 -14.53 16.18
CA GLY A 78 -11.65 -15.09 17.47
C GLY A 78 -10.43 -15.63 18.20
N ASN A 79 -10.54 -15.93 19.49
CA ASN A 79 -9.36 -16.39 20.26
C ASN A 79 -8.90 -17.80 19.84
N ASP A 80 -9.85 -18.69 19.50
CA ASP A 80 -9.54 -20.09 19.17
C ASP A 80 -9.63 -20.37 17.66
N TYR A 81 -10.47 -19.64 16.94
CA TYR A 81 -10.64 -19.74 15.50
C TYR A 81 -10.77 -18.35 14.88
N GLY A 82 -10.11 -18.15 13.74
CA GLY A 82 -10.31 -16.97 12.93
C GLY A 82 -9.82 -17.14 11.51
N TRP A 83 -10.32 -16.29 10.63
CA TRP A 83 -9.91 -16.21 9.24
C TRP A 83 -9.90 -14.75 8.81
N PHE A 84 -9.07 -14.44 7.82
CA PHE A 84 -8.98 -13.11 7.23
C PHE A 84 -8.62 -13.22 5.75
N HIS A 85 -9.01 -12.21 4.99
CA HIS A 85 -8.72 -12.08 3.56
C HIS A 85 -8.50 -10.61 3.18
N ASP A 86 -7.89 -10.39 2.01
CA ASP A 86 -7.62 -9.08 1.41
C ASP A 86 -6.81 -8.12 2.29
N VAL A 87 -6.04 -8.65 3.25
CA VAL A 87 -5.20 -7.85 4.14
C VAL A 87 -3.90 -7.43 3.47
N CYS A 88 -3.28 -6.38 3.98
CA CYS A 88 -1.95 -5.97 3.56
C CYS A 88 -0.90 -6.99 4.07
N PRO A 89 -0.14 -7.65 3.17
CA PRO A 89 0.82 -8.68 3.57
C PRO A 89 1.98 -8.14 4.41
N GLU A 90 2.29 -6.84 4.29
CA GLU A 90 3.35 -6.21 5.07
C GLU A 90 3.03 -6.05 6.55
N VAL A 91 1.76 -6.05 6.95
CA VAL A 91 1.38 -5.90 8.37
C VAL A 91 1.83 -7.14 9.14
N ASN A 92 1.42 -8.34 8.70
CA ASN A 92 1.89 -9.58 9.34
C ASN A 92 3.41 -9.77 9.23
N LEU A 93 4.02 -9.35 8.12
CA LEU A 93 5.45 -9.53 7.89
C LEU A 93 6.33 -8.61 8.75
N PHE A 94 5.96 -7.34 8.90
CA PHE A 94 6.84 -6.33 9.47
C PHE A 94 6.29 -5.61 10.71
N ASP A 95 4.98 -5.57 10.89
CA ASP A 95 4.34 -4.90 12.02
C ASP A 95 4.14 -5.90 13.16
N GLY A 96 5.15 -6.00 14.03
CA GLY A 96 5.11 -6.97 15.11
C GLY A 96 4.06 -6.69 16.19
N MET A 97 3.49 -5.48 16.24
CA MET A 97 2.48 -5.09 17.24
C MET A 97 1.07 -5.37 16.72
N ASN A 98 0.83 -5.10 15.43
CA ASN A 98 -0.48 -5.26 14.82
C ASN A 98 -0.63 -6.61 14.08
N ALA A 99 0.43 -7.43 13.96
CA ALA A 99 0.36 -8.75 13.33
C ALA A 99 -0.49 -9.77 14.12
N ILE A 100 -1.16 -10.66 13.40
CA ILE A 100 -1.84 -11.82 13.99
C ILE A 100 -0.79 -12.86 14.40
N GLY A 101 -0.86 -13.34 15.64
CA GLY A 101 0.18 -14.16 16.30
C GLY A 101 0.76 -15.30 15.44
N TYR A 102 -0.08 -16.15 14.87
CA TYR A 102 0.37 -17.30 14.05
C TYR A 102 1.00 -16.93 12.70
N PHE A 103 0.76 -15.71 12.23
CA PHE A 103 1.19 -15.21 10.92
C PHE A 103 2.33 -14.20 11.03
N LYS A 104 2.74 -13.84 12.25
CA LYS A 104 3.81 -12.88 12.51
C LYS A 104 5.11 -13.31 11.82
N GLY A 105 5.70 -12.38 11.06
CA GLY A 105 6.90 -12.62 10.27
C GLY A 105 6.66 -13.24 8.89
N LYS A 106 5.40 -13.42 8.49
CA LYS A 106 5.03 -13.99 7.19
C LYS A 106 4.19 -13.00 6.39
N ALA A 107 4.55 -12.79 5.14
CA ALA A 107 3.70 -12.06 4.19
C ALA A 107 2.56 -12.96 3.74
N CYS A 108 1.34 -12.64 4.18
CA CYS A 108 0.10 -13.29 3.79
C CYS A 108 -1.04 -12.27 3.62
N SER A 109 -1.85 -12.48 2.59
CA SER A 109 -3.09 -11.73 2.32
C SER A 109 -4.34 -12.48 2.77
N GLU A 110 -4.24 -13.80 2.92
CA GLU A 110 -5.35 -14.65 3.37
C GLU A 110 -4.84 -15.80 4.23
N GLY A 111 -5.57 -16.10 5.31
CA GLY A 111 -5.24 -17.21 6.19
C GLY A 111 -6.34 -17.55 7.16
N VAL A 112 -6.25 -18.76 7.69
CA VAL A 112 -7.11 -19.29 8.75
C VAL A 112 -6.26 -19.84 9.88
N TYR A 113 -6.67 -19.61 11.11
CA TYR A 113 -6.13 -20.29 12.27
C TYR A 113 -7.24 -20.96 13.06
N ASP A 114 -6.92 -22.13 13.56
CA ASP A 114 -7.77 -22.94 14.41
C ASP A 114 -6.88 -23.68 15.39
N LYS A 115 -7.08 -23.41 16.67
CA LYS A 115 -6.29 -23.99 17.76
C LYS A 115 -6.43 -25.51 17.84
N GLU A 116 -7.54 -26.07 17.37
CA GLU A 116 -7.82 -27.51 17.36
C GLU A 116 -7.17 -28.25 16.18
N ASN A 117 -6.80 -27.53 15.11
CA ASN A 117 -6.21 -28.14 13.92
C ASN A 117 -4.69 -28.30 14.01
N ASN A 118 -4.16 -29.24 13.23
CA ASN A 118 -2.72 -29.39 12.99
C ASN A 118 -2.44 -29.46 11.48
N PRO A 119 -1.83 -28.43 10.86
CA PRO A 119 -1.27 -27.24 11.50
C PRO A 119 -2.34 -26.26 12.03
N GLN A 120 -2.02 -25.55 13.11
CA GLN A 120 -2.92 -24.58 13.75
C GLN A 120 -3.19 -23.34 12.91
N ALA A 121 -2.34 -23.06 11.91
CA ALA A 121 -2.51 -21.94 11.00
C ALA A 121 -2.16 -22.37 9.59
N ILE A 122 -3.03 -22.00 8.66
CA ILE A 122 -2.90 -22.27 7.24
C ILE A 122 -2.92 -20.93 6.53
N ILE A 123 -1.88 -20.70 5.73
CA ILE A 123 -1.82 -19.55 4.83
C ILE A 123 -2.45 -19.98 3.51
N HIS A 124 -3.53 -19.33 3.11
CA HIS A 124 -4.17 -19.59 1.83
C HIS A 124 -3.50 -18.80 0.72
N GLU A 125 -3.12 -17.55 1.00
CA GLU A 125 -2.54 -16.66 0.00
C GLU A 125 -1.40 -15.82 0.55
N THR A 126 -0.36 -15.71 -0.26
CA THR A 126 0.82 -14.87 -0.02
C THR A 126 0.98 -13.93 -1.20
N ARG A 127 1.23 -12.65 -0.92
CA ARG A 127 1.48 -11.63 -1.96
C ARG A 127 2.68 -10.76 -1.60
N HIS A 128 3.40 -10.31 -2.61
CA HIS A 128 4.34 -9.21 -2.48
C HIS A 128 3.62 -7.87 -2.74
N TYR A 129 4.11 -6.75 -2.21
CA TYR A 129 3.43 -5.46 -2.40
C TYR A 129 3.40 -5.01 -3.87
N SER A 130 4.31 -5.52 -4.71
CA SER A 130 4.35 -5.21 -6.14
C SER A 130 3.13 -5.72 -6.91
N GLU A 131 2.44 -6.71 -6.36
CA GLU A 131 1.21 -7.30 -6.92
C GLU A 131 -0.04 -6.55 -6.43
N CYS A 132 0.13 -5.60 -5.49
CA CYS A 132 -0.94 -4.86 -4.86
C CYS A 132 -1.48 -3.78 -5.80
N LEU A 133 -2.80 -3.76 -6.01
CA LEU A 133 -3.45 -2.79 -6.91
C LEU A 133 -3.27 -1.34 -6.44
N GLU A 134 -3.25 -1.10 -5.13
CA GLU A 134 -2.98 0.24 -4.58
C GLU A 134 -1.58 0.74 -4.98
N TYR A 135 -0.57 -0.15 -4.94
CA TYR A 135 0.78 0.19 -5.36
C TYR A 135 0.84 0.47 -6.86
N ILE A 136 0.31 -0.44 -7.69
CA ILE A 136 0.30 -0.31 -9.15
C ILE A 136 -0.41 0.98 -9.57
N SER A 137 -1.59 1.25 -8.99
CA SER A 137 -2.35 2.48 -9.25
C SER A 137 -1.57 3.74 -8.87
N SER A 138 -0.92 3.73 -7.69
CA SER A 138 -0.11 4.87 -7.25
C SER A 138 1.10 5.13 -8.16
N ASP A 139 1.74 4.07 -8.64
CA ASP A 139 2.92 4.18 -9.50
C ASP A 139 2.55 4.71 -10.88
N VAL A 140 1.48 4.19 -11.49
CA VAL A 140 0.94 4.70 -12.77
C VAL A 140 0.58 6.19 -12.66
N ASN A 141 -0.11 6.59 -11.58
CA ASN A 141 -0.47 8.00 -11.38
C ASN A 141 0.75 8.91 -11.21
N ASN A 142 1.80 8.44 -10.54
CA ASN A 142 3.04 9.19 -10.40
C ASN A 142 3.77 9.32 -11.74
N ASN A 143 3.80 8.26 -12.55
CA ASN A 143 4.40 8.28 -13.88
C ASN A 143 3.65 9.23 -14.84
N GLN A 144 2.31 9.22 -14.82
CA GLN A 144 1.51 10.18 -15.59
C GLN A 144 1.73 11.64 -15.17
N LYS A 145 1.87 11.91 -13.86
CA LYS A 145 2.20 13.27 -13.37
C LYS A 145 3.58 13.72 -13.85
N GLN A 146 4.57 12.82 -13.92
CA GLN A 146 5.89 13.14 -14.43
C GLN A 146 5.89 13.40 -15.94
N GLU A 147 5.12 12.63 -16.73
CA GLU A 147 4.96 12.89 -18.17
C GLU A 147 4.26 14.24 -18.40
N ASN A 148 3.20 14.53 -17.65
CA ASN A 148 2.49 15.80 -17.73
C ASN A 148 3.34 16.99 -17.23
N GLN A 149 4.24 16.81 -16.25
CA GLN A 149 5.17 17.85 -15.82
C GLN A 149 6.29 18.12 -16.84
N LYS A 150 6.78 17.09 -17.55
CA LYS A 150 7.72 17.28 -18.67
C LYS A 150 7.09 18.06 -19.83
N ASP A 151 5.77 18.01 -19.95
CA ASP A 151 4.99 18.70 -20.98
C ASP A 151 4.55 20.13 -20.62
N ILE A 152 4.82 20.60 -19.39
CA ILE A 152 4.47 21.96 -18.95
C ILE A 152 5.77 22.74 -18.72
N PHE A 153 6.23 23.41 -19.79
CA PHE A 153 7.14 24.55 -19.78
C PHE A 153 8.28 24.52 -18.74
N GLU A 154 9.52 24.20 -19.16
CA GLU A 154 10.72 24.67 -18.45
C GLU A 154 10.72 26.21 -18.43
N PHE A 155 10.10 26.83 -17.43
CA PHE A 155 10.31 28.23 -17.10
C PHE A 155 11.67 28.35 -16.39
N LYS A 156 12.76 28.35 -17.16
CA LYS A 156 14.03 28.85 -16.66
C LYS A 156 13.98 30.38 -16.71
N PRO A 157 14.07 31.08 -15.58
CA PRO A 157 14.22 32.53 -15.59
C PRO A 157 15.63 32.85 -16.09
N ASN A 158 15.80 32.94 -17.40
CA ASN A 158 16.94 33.65 -17.95
C ASN A 158 16.62 35.14 -17.93
N ILE A 159 17.66 35.94 -17.65
CA ILE A 159 17.65 37.38 -17.37
C ILE A 159 17.04 38.22 -18.54
N HIS A 160 16.62 37.62 -19.65
CA HIS A 160 16.12 38.29 -20.86
C HIS A 160 14.74 37.77 -21.36
N GLY A 161 13.94 37.11 -20.52
CA GLY A 161 12.54 36.80 -20.84
C GLY A 161 12.26 35.34 -21.23
N ILE A 162 10.97 35.04 -21.41
CA ILE A 162 10.38 33.71 -21.57
C ILE A 162 10.91 33.04 -22.85
N GLY A 163 11.78 32.04 -22.71
CA GLY A 163 12.26 31.24 -23.83
C GLY A 163 11.30 30.08 -24.12
N ILE A 164 10.56 30.14 -25.24
CA ILE A 164 9.82 28.99 -25.76
C ILE A 164 10.80 28.07 -26.48
N ASN A 165 10.88 26.80 -26.09
CA ASN A 165 11.70 25.80 -26.78
C ASN A 165 11.04 25.40 -28.11
N PHE A 166 11.40 26.10 -29.18
CA PHE A 166 10.87 25.86 -30.53
C PHE A 166 11.20 24.48 -31.11
N ASN A 167 12.26 23.80 -30.64
CA ASN A 167 12.59 22.46 -31.12
C ASN A 167 11.54 21.41 -30.69
N GLU A 168 11.03 21.53 -29.46
CA GLU A 168 9.95 20.68 -28.94
C GLU A 168 8.64 20.90 -29.72
N LEU A 169 8.33 22.17 -29.99
CA LEU A 169 7.14 22.60 -30.73
C LEU A 169 7.15 22.06 -32.17
N TRP A 170 8.31 22.12 -32.83
CA TRP A 170 8.48 21.66 -34.21
C TRP A 170 8.38 20.13 -34.33
N ARG A 171 8.85 19.39 -33.32
CA ARG A 171 8.73 17.92 -33.25
C ARG A 171 7.26 17.47 -33.17
N ARG A 172 6.43 18.18 -32.40
CA ARG A 172 4.99 17.89 -32.28
C ARG A 172 4.21 18.16 -33.56
N PHE A 173 4.59 19.19 -34.34
CA PHE A 173 3.97 19.46 -35.63
C PHE A 173 4.30 18.40 -36.70
N LYS A 174 5.46 17.76 -36.61
CA LYS A 174 5.90 16.76 -37.58
C LYS A 174 5.26 15.39 -37.37
N ASN A 175 4.89 15.05 -36.14
CA ASN A 175 4.31 13.75 -35.77
C ASN A 175 2.76 13.69 -35.86
N LYS A 176 2.10 14.77 -36.27
CA LYS A 176 0.63 14.84 -36.47
C LYS A 176 0.20 14.70 -37.94
N LYS A 177 1.04 14.13 -38.81
CA LYS A 177 0.70 13.79 -40.21
C LYS A 177 0.81 12.31 -40.46
#